data_AF-A0A353ZQ36-F1
#
_entry.id   AF-A0A353ZQ36-F1
#
_cell.length_a   1.000
_cell.length_b   1.000
_cell.length_c   1.000
_cell.angle_alpha   90.00
_cell.angle_beta   90.00
_cell.angle_gamma   90.00
#
_symmetry.space_group_name_H-M   'P 1'
#
loop_
_entity.id
_entity.type
_entity.pdbx_description
1 polymer ?
#
loop_
_entity_poly.entity_id
_entity_poly.type
_entity_poly.pdbx_seq_one_letter_code
_entity_poly.pdbx_strand_id
1 'polypeptide(L)'
;MRWGDMDAYGHINNVQIVRMLEEARIAAFGPPRGAGLPGIEPEVSLFNDVPEGTLALVVDHKIRYVRTLEYRNVPAVVQVWIGAVKGASFDIHYVVQDPVSREDCVRASSHLA
;
A
#
# COMPACT_ATOMS: atom_id res chain seq x y z
N MET A 1 7.84 -10.72 2.48
CA MET A 1 7.36 -10.43 3.84
C MET A 1 8.53 -10.65 4.78
N ARG A 2 8.62 -9.88 5.86
CA ARG A 2 9.65 -10.04 6.88
C ARG A 2 9.14 -11.03 7.93
N TRP A 3 10.04 -11.80 8.54
CA TRP A 3 9.65 -12.70 9.63
C TRP A 3 8.96 -11.95 10.78
N GLY A 4 9.44 -10.74 11.10
CA GLY A 4 8.83 -9.87 12.12
C GLY A 4 7.49 -9.23 11.73
N ASP A 5 6.98 -9.44 10.51
CA ASP A 5 5.63 -9.01 10.15
C ASP A 5 4.56 -9.93 10.77
N MET A 6 4.95 -11.13 11.21
CA MET A 6 4.09 -12.10 11.88
C MET A 6 3.95 -11.79 13.38
N ASP A 7 2.77 -12.05 13.95
CA ASP A 7 2.57 -12.05 15.40
C ASP A 7 2.56 -13.47 16.01
N ALA A 8 2.33 -13.55 17.33
CA ALA A 8 2.32 -14.81 18.08
C ALA A 8 1.21 -15.78 17.64
N TYR A 9 0.23 -15.34 16.85
CA TYR A 9 -0.84 -16.19 16.33
C TYR A 9 -0.47 -16.92 15.03
N GLY A 10 0.72 -16.69 14.48
CA GLY A 10 1.19 -17.41 13.29
C GLY A 10 0.81 -16.75 11.96
N HIS A 11 0.26 -15.55 11.99
CA HIS A 11 -0.22 -14.84 10.80
C HIS A 11 0.42 -13.45 10.71
N ILE A 12 0.35 -12.84 9.53
CA ILE A 12 0.76 -11.45 9.37
C ILE A 12 -0.13 -10.57 10.24
N ASN A 13 0.50 -9.77 11.10
CA ASN A 13 -0.22 -8.90 12.01
C ASN A 13 -1.03 -7.85 11.24
N ASN A 14 -2.23 -7.54 11.72
CA ASN A 14 -3.13 -6.59 11.07
C ASN A 14 -2.51 -5.17 10.93
N VAL A 15 -1.68 -4.72 11.88
CA VAL A 15 -0.99 -3.43 11.78
C VAL A 15 0.04 -3.44 10.65
N GLN A 16 0.69 -4.59 10.39
CA GLN A 16 1.68 -4.71 9.32
C GLN A 16 1.06 -4.64 7.93
N ILE A 17 -0.24 -4.93 7.80
CA ILE A 17 -0.95 -4.71 6.54
C ILE A 17 -0.91 -3.23 6.14
N VAL A 18 -1.13 -2.29 7.07
CA VAL A 18 -1.05 -0.84 6.76
C VAL A 18 0.33 -0.49 6.22
N ARG A 19 1.39 -1.06 6.80
CA ARG A 19 2.76 -0.88 6.31
C ARG A 19 2.96 -1.46 4.91
N MET A 20 2.40 -2.63 4.62
CA MET A 20 2.41 -3.19 3.27
C MET A 20 1.67 -2.30 2.26
N LEU A 21 0.56 -1.67 2.64
CA LEU A 21 -0.16 -0.72 1.77
C LEU A 21 0.70 0.52 1.45
N GLU A 22 1.44 1.03 2.44
CA GLU A 22 2.39 2.13 2.24
C GLU A 22 3.55 1.72 1.32
N GLU A 23 4.18 0.59 1.58
CA GLU A 23 5.29 0.09 0.76
C GLU A 23 4.82 -0.13 -0.70
N ALA A 24 3.62 -0.69 -0.91
CA ALA A 24 3.03 -0.85 -2.23
C ALA A 24 2.70 0.49 -2.92
N ARG A 25 2.18 1.47 -2.16
CA ARG A 25 1.92 2.83 -2.67
C ARG A 25 3.21 3.48 -3.14
N ILE A 26 4.28 3.41 -2.35
CA ILE A 26 5.58 4.01 -2.70
C ILE A 26 6.19 3.31 -3.90
N ALA A 27 6.10 1.97 -3.96
CA ALA A 27 6.61 1.21 -5.11
C ALA A 27 5.89 1.58 -6.42
N ALA A 28 4.58 1.78 -6.39
CA ALA A 28 3.80 2.12 -7.58
C ALA A 28 3.87 3.61 -7.96
N PHE A 29 3.86 4.50 -6.97
CA PHE A 29 3.60 5.93 -7.17
C PHE A 29 4.75 6.86 -6.76
N GLY A 30 5.81 6.30 -6.18
CA GLY A 30 6.95 7.03 -5.65
C GLY A 30 6.74 7.50 -4.21
N PRO A 31 7.81 7.96 -3.55
CA PRO A 31 7.69 8.63 -2.27
C PRO A 31 7.07 10.03 -2.44
N PRO A 32 6.55 10.63 -1.35
CA PRO A 32 6.20 12.04 -1.35
C PRO A 32 7.37 12.92 -1.80
N ARG A 33 7.08 14.03 -2.49
CA ARG A 33 8.09 14.97 -2.98
C ARG A 33 9.07 15.38 -1.88
N GLY A 34 10.36 15.28 -2.17
CA GLY A 34 11.44 15.69 -1.27
C GLY A 34 11.75 14.69 -0.15
N ALA A 35 11.10 13.52 -0.12
CA ALA A 35 11.42 12.46 0.83
C ALA A 35 12.43 11.47 0.25
N GLY A 36 13.47 11.16 1.04
CA GLY A 36 14.44 10.11 0.73
C GLY A 36 15.61 10.57 -0.16
N LEU A 37 16.50 9.61 -0.44
CA LEU A 37 17.58 9.74 -1.41
C LEU A 37 17.14 9.11 -2.74
N PRO A 38 17.81 9.39 -3.87
CA PRO A 38 17.53 8.73 -5.14
C PRO A 38 17.49 7.22 -4.99
N GLY A 39 16.47 6.60 -5.58
CA GLY A 39 16.18 5.18 -5.46
C GLY A 39 15.72 4.58 -6.79
N ILE A 40 14.83 3.59 -6.70
CA ILE A 40 14.17 3.02 -7.88
C ILE A 40 13.04 3.97 -8.30
N GLU A 41 13.01 4.36 -9.56
CA GLU A 41 11.92 5.16 -10.12
C GLU A 41 10.61 4.37 -10.12
N PRO A 42 9.49 4.97 -9.68
CA PRO A 42 8.19 4.31 -9.69
C PRO A 42 7.67 4.14 -11.12
N GLU A 43 6.75 3.20 -11.30
CA GLU A 43 6.07 3.01 -12.59
C GLU A 43 5.27 4.25 -13.02
N VAL A 44 4.67 4.95 -12.05
CA VAL A 44 3.91 6.19 -12.27
C VAL A 44 4.34 7.23 -11.24
N SER A 45 4.87 8.37 -11.66
CA SER A 45 5.42 9.39 -10.75
C SER A 45 4.35 10.33 -10.16
N LEU A 46 3.31 9.77 -9.52
CA LEU A 46 2.11 10.52 -9.11
C LEU A 46 2.43 11.67 -8.12
N PHE A 47 3.33 11.45 -7.17
CA PHE A 47 3.60 12.42 -6.10
C PHE A 47 4.69 13.44 -6.42
N ASN A 48 5.42 13.27 -7.53
CA ASN A 48 6.39 14.27 -7.97
C ASN A 48 5.73 15.38 -8.80
N ASP A 49 4.62 15.06 -9.45
CA ASP A 49 3.88 15.95 -10.36
C ASP A 49 2.86 16.86 -9.64
N VAL A 50 2.69 16.73 -8.31
CA VAL A 50 1.88 17.68 -7.54
C VAL A 50 2.56 19.05 -7.44
N PRO A 51 1.80 20.16 -7.49
CA PRO A 51 2.35 21.51 -7.38
C PRO A 51 3.19 21.71 -6.11
N GLU A 52 4.24 22.53 -6.22
CA GLU A 52 5.07 22.88 -5.07
C GLU A 52 4.23 23.44 -3.92
N GLY A 53 4.50 23.00 -2.69
CA GLY A 53 3.71 23.34 -1.50
C GLY A 53 2.45 22.49 -1.30
N THR A 54 2.11 21.58 -2.22
CA THR A 54 0.99 20.64 -2.06
C THR A 54 1.50 19.30 -1.52
N LEU A 55 0.83 18.77 -0.49
CA LEU A 55 1.07 17.44 0.05
C LEU A 55 -0.17 16.57 -0.16
N ALA A 56 0.02 15.37 -0.71
CA ALA A 56 -1.04 14.36 -0.75
C ALA A 56 -0.98 13.56 0.56
N LEU A 57 -1.90 13.83 1.48
CA LEU A 57 -1.91 13.20 2.80
C LEU A 57 -2.93 12.08 2.82
N VAL A 58 -2.57 10.95 3.41
CA VAL A 58 -3.55 9.91 3.69
C VAL A 58 -4.37 10.32 4.91
N VAL A 59 -5.67 10.52 4.71
CA VAL A 59 -6.59 10.96 5.77
C VAL A 59 -7.51 9.85 6.26
N ASP A 60 -7.67 8.76 5.48
CA ASP A 60 -8.46 7.60 5.86
C ASP A 60 -7.88 6.31 5.25
N HIS A 61 -7.99 5.22 6.01
CA HIS A 61 -7.77 3.87 5.54
C HIS A 61 -8.99 3.02 5.86
N LYS A 62 -9.53 2.34 4.84
CA LYS A 62 -10.55 1.32 5.00
C LYS A 62 -9.99 -0.04 4.63
N ILE A 63 -9.88 -0.92 5.61
CA ILE A 63 -9.23 -2.24 5.45
C ILE A 63 -10.20 -3.35 5.82
N ARG A 64 -10.36 -4.33 4.93
CA ARG A 64 -11.17 -5.52 5.14
C ARG A 64 -10.28 -6.76 5.02
N TYR A 65 -10.17 -7.51 6.11
CA TYR A 65 -9.47 -8.78 6.17
C TYR A 65 -10.46 -9.89 5.80
N VAL A 66 -10.33 -10.43 4.59
CA VAL A 66 -11.26 -11.45 4.05
C VAL A 66 -10.73 -12.87 4.19
N ARG A 67 -9.41 -13.03 4.31
CA ARG A 67 -8.72 -14.27 4.64
C ARG A 67 -7.42 -13.95 5.36
N THR A 68 -6.97 -14.88 6.18
CA THR A 68 -5.65 -14.82 6.81
C THR A 68 -4.55 -14.79 5.76
N LEU A 69 -3.58 -13.88 5.93
CA LEU A 69 -2.32 -13.89 5.19
C LEU A 69 -1.25 -14.54 6.07
N GLU A 70 -0.77 -15.71 5.67
CA GLU A 70 0.29 -16.43 6.38
C GLU A 70 1.68 -15.96 5.94
N TYR A 71 2.63 -15.99 6.86
CA TYR A 71 4.01 -15.70 6.51
C TYR A 71 4.56 -16.76 5.56
N ARG A 72 5.18 -16.27 4.49
CA ARG A 72 6.09 -17.03 3.64
C ARG A 72 7.33 -16.17 3.44
N ASN A 73 8.49 -16.78 3.23
CA ASN A 73 9.70 -16.06 2.82
C ASN A 73 9.64 -15.64 1.34
N VAL A 74 8.48 -15.13 0.93
CA VAL A 74 8.15 -14.61 -0.40
C VAL A 74 7.33 -13.34 -0.16
N PRO A 75 7.57 -12.23 -0.89
CA PRO A 75 6.73 -11.04 -0.80
C PRO A 75 5.26 -11.37 -1.08
N ALA A 76 4.33 -10.80 -0.31
CA ALA A 76 2.91 -10.84 -0.68
C ALA A 76 2.71 -10.10 -1.99
N VAL A 77 1.68 -10.47 -2.75
CA VAL A 77 1.35 -9.75 -3.98
C VAL A 77 0.32 -8.69 -3.67
N VAL A 78 0.67 -7.43 -3.93
CA VAL A 78 -0.24 -6.30 -3.77
C VAL A 78 -0.61 -5.77 -5.15
N GLN A 79 -1.89 -5.84 -5.49
CA GLN A 79 -2.44 -5.12 -6.63
C GLN A 79 -2.85 -3.74 -6.16
N VAL A 80 -2.53 -2.71 -6.93
CA VAL A 80 -2.79 -1.31 -6.59
C VAL A 80 -3.30 -0.54 -7.82
N TRP A 81 -4.31 0.30 -7.62
CA TRP A 81 -4.86 1.15 -8.68
C TRP A 81 -5.54 2.39 -8.09
N ILE A 82 -5.74 3.41 -8.92
CA ILE A 82 -6.48 4.61 -8.55
C ILE A 82 -7.98 4.33 -8.60
N GLY A 83 -8.69 4.73 -7.55
CA GLY A 83 -10.14 4.63 -7.44
C GLY A 83 -10.84 5.94 -7.79
N ALA A 84 -11.76 6.37 -6.93
CA ALA A 84 -12.48 7.61 -7.13
C ALA A 84 -11.52 8.81 -7.14
N VAL A 85 -11.71 9.72 -8.09
CA VAL A 85 -10.95 10.97 -8.22
C VAL A 85 -11.92 12.14 -8.12
N LYS A 86 -11.60 13.13 -7.28
CA LYS A 86 -12.33 14.38 -7.11
C LYS A 86 -11.37 15.55 -7.26
N GLY A 87 -11.87 16.79 -7.18
CA GLY A 87 -11.08 17.99 -7.45
C GLY A 87 -9.84 18.18 -6.59
N ALA A 88 -9.85 17.71 -5.34
CA ALA A 88 -8.73 17.84 -4.39
C ALA A 88 -8.49 16.56 -3.57
N SER A 89 -9.01 15.43 -4.02
CA SER A 89 -8.87 14.17 -3.28
C SER A 89 -9.01 12.98 -4.21
N PHE A 90 -8.36 11.87 -3.89
CA PHE A 90 -8.52 10.63 -4.63
C PHE A 90 -8.30 9.41 -3.75
N ASP A 91 -8.78 8.25 -4.21
CA ASP A 91 -8.59 6.99 -3.53
C ASP A 91 -7.50 6.15 -4.21
N ILE A 92 -6.72 5.45 -3.41
CA ILE A 92 -5.88 4.34 -3.87
C ILE A 92 -6.50 3.06 -3.32
N HIS A 93 -6.77 2.10 -4.20
CA HIS A 93 -7.33 0.80 -3.84
C HIS A 93 -6.27 -0.29 -3.91
N TYR A 94 -6.43 -1.30 -3.05
CA TYR A 94 -5.49 -2.39 -2.91
C TYR A 94 -6.21 -3.73 -2.77
N VAL A 95 -5.61 -4.76 -3.36
CA VAL A 95 -5.83 -6.16 -2.96
C VAL A 95 -4.48 -6.76 -2.55
N VAL A 96 -4.39 -7.28 -1.32
CA VAL A 96 -3.25 -8.08 -0.87
C VAL A 96 -3.61 -9.54 -1.00
N GLN A 97 -2.78 -10.29 -1.72
CA GLN A 97 -2.98 -11.70 -2.03
C GLN A 97 -1.86 -12.55 -1.42
N ASP A 98 -2.21 -13.77 -1.01
CA ASP A 98 -1.20 -14.79 -0.72
C ASP A 98 -0.34 -15.01 -1.97
N PRO A 99 0.99 -15.03 -1.85
CA PRO A 99 1.86 -15.02 -3.01
C PRO A 99 1.89 -16.33 -3.79
N VAL A 100 1.38 -17.43 -3.23
CA VAL A 100 1.34 -18.74 -3.87
C VAL A 100 -0.08 -19.10 -4.29
N SER A 101 -1.06 -19.04 -3.39
CA SER A 101 -2.45 -19.40 -3.73
C SER A 101 -3.16 -18.34 -4.56
N ARG A 102 -2.64 -17.09 -4.56
CA ARG A 102 -3.24 -15.93 -5.23
C ARG A 102 -4.63 -15.55 -4.72
N GLU A 103 -5.04 -16.10 -3.58
CA GLU A 103 -6.30 -15.73 -2.95
C GLU A 103 -6.21 -14.33 -2.34
N ASP A 104 -7.30 -13.57 -2.44
CA ASP A 104 -7.44 -12.29 -1.75
C ASP A 104 -7.44 -12.53 -0.24
N CYS A 105 -6.50 -11.92 0.47
CA CYS A 105 -6.43 -11.91 1.92
C CYS A 105 -6.97 -10.59 2.49
N VAL A 106 -6.64 -9.48 1.84
CA VAL A 106 -7.06 -8.14 2.26
C VAL A 106 -7.56 -7.34 1.08
N ARG A 107 -8.65 -6.60 1.28
CA ARG A 107 -9.10 -5.54 0.39
C ARG A 107 -9.04 -4.22 1.13
N ALA A 108 -8.40 -3.22 0.56
CA ALA A 108 -8.22 -1.95 1.23
C ALA A 108 -8.38 -0.75 0.30
N SER A 109 -8.62 0.41 0.89
CA SER A 109 -8.50 1.71 0.22
C SER A 109 -7.85 2.73 1.15
N SER A 110 -7.10 3.65 0.56
CA SER A 110 -6.56 4.85 1.22
C SER A 110 -7.18 6.07 0.56
N HIS A 111 -7.79 6.97 1.33
CA HIS A 111 -8.25 8.27 0.84
C HIS A 111 -7.14 9.30 1.02
N LEU A 112 -6.81 10.00 -0.05
CA LEU A 112 -5.84 11.08 -0.06
C LEU A 112 -6.54 12.41 -0.31
N ALA A 113 -6.21 13.42 0.50
CA ALA A 113 -6.74 14.78 0.43
C ALA A 113 -5.68 15.80 0.89
#